data_AF-B9M0Q5-F1
#
_entry.id   AF-B9M0Q5-F1
#
_cell.length_a   1.000
_cell.length_b   1.000
_cell.length_c   1.000
_cell.angle_alpha   90.00
_cell.angle_beta   90.00
_cell.angle_gamma   90.00
#
_symmetry.space_group_name_H-M   'P 1'
#
loop_
_entity.id
_entity.type
_entity.pdbx_description
1 polymer ?
#
loop_
_entity_poly.entity_id
_entity_poly.type
_entity_poly.pdbx_seq_one_letter_code
_entity_poly.pdbx_strand_id
1 'polypeptide(L)'
;MNLFPVRDLVILVVCSNRDVLEVIERLLGHLEINVTCVMSTDAALVMLQTETYSAMISDHKMKDFNGREFSRTVRQLFPALNVVLFEGNTSSQVMDLFLGPEVSEISEVQNQACSLGDMLMSILRGERGKTFLLRQTSTR
;
A
#
# COMPACT_ATOMS: atom_id res chain seq x y z
N MET A 1 9.38 25.22 2.52
CA MET A 1 9.10 23.96 1.81
C MET A 1 7.60 23.74 1.91
N ASN A 2 6.87 23.91 0.80
CA ASN A 2 5.45 23.53 0.77
C ASN A 2 5.41 22.00 0.77
N LEU A 3 5.04 21.42 1.91
CA LEU A 3 4.58 20.04 1.96
C LEU A 3 3.32 19.98 1.09
N PHE A 4 3.36 19.23 -0.01
CA PHE A 4 2.15 18.88 -0.74
C PHE A 4 1.18 18.27 0.28
N PRO A 5 -0.08 18.74 0.37
CA PRO A 5 -1.02 18.16 1.30
C PRO A 5 -1.26 16.72 0.87
N VAL A 6 -1.09 15.78 1.81
CA VAL A 6 -1.33 14.34 1.60
C VAL A 6 -2.77 14.06 1.11
N ARG A 7 -3.66 15.06 1.24
CA ARG A 7 -5.05 15.13 0.77
C ARG A 7 -5.27 14.80 -0.70
N ASP A 8 -4.28 15.06 -1.56
CA ASP A 8 -4.41 14.79 -3.00
C ASP A 8 -4.09 13.32 -3.34
N LEU A 9 -3.63 12.52 -2.36
CA LEU A 9 -3.39 11.10 -2.58
C LEU A 9 -4.72 10.34 -2.65
N VAL A 10 -4.86 9.56 -3.72
CA VAL A 10 -5.95 8.60 -3.89
C VAL A 10 -5.33 7.20 -3.86
N ILE A 11 -5.68 6.41 -2.85
CA ILE A 11 -5.09 5.10 -2.59
C ILE A 11 -6.15 4.02 -2.74
N LEU A 12 -5.82 2.97 -3.50
CA LEU A 12 -6.60 1.74 -3.57
C LEU A 12 -6.05 0.74 -2.53
N VAL A 13 -6.90 0.22 -1.65
CA VAL A 13 -6.54 -0.80 -0.65
C VAL A 13 -7.22 -2.12 -1.00
N VAL A 14 -6.43 -3.19 -1.07
CA VAL A 14 -6.87 -4.54 -1.45
C VAL A 14 -6.58 -5.51 -0.31
N CYS A 15 -7.62 -6.03 0.34
CA CYS A 15 -7.49 -7.04 1.40
C CYS A 15 -8.81 -7.81 1.56
N SER A 16 -8.75 -9.13 1.73
CA SER A 16 -9.97 -9.96 1.93
C SER A 16 -10.52 -9.88 3.35
N ASN A 17 -9.80 -9.27 4.29
CA ASN A 17 -10.25 -9.06 5.66
C ASN A 17 -10.88 -7.67 5.83
N ARG A 18 -12.20 -7.64 6.08
CA ARG A 18 -12.96 -6.39 6.27
C ARG A 18 -12.47 -5.56 7.46
N ASP A 19 -12.12 -6.20 8.58
CA ASP A 19 -11.66 -5.48 9.77
C ASP A 19 -10.32 -4.78 9.51
N VAL A 20 -9.46 -5.40 8.69
CA VAL A 20 -8.21 -4.80 8.24
C VAL A 20 -8.48 -3.61 7.32
N LEU A 21 -9.40 -3.74 6.36
CA LEU A 21 -9.78 -2.63 5.49
C LEU A 21 -10.31 -1.43 6.28
N GLU A 22 -11.21 -1.63 7.24
CA GLU A 22 -11.76 -0.55 8.08
C GLU A 22 -10.66 0.15 8.88
N VAL A 23 -9.69 -0.59 9.42
CA VAL A 23 -8.57 -0.01 10.15
C VAL A 23 -7.68 0.83 9.22
N ILE A 24 -7.32 0.31 8.05
CA ILE A 24 -6.48 1.05 7.08
C ILE A 24 -7.21 2.30 6.59
N GLU A 25 -8.48 2.18 6.22
CA GLU A 25 -9.31 3.31 5.79
C GLU A 25 -9.38 4.39 6.87
N ARG A 26 -9.61 4.01 8.12
CA ARG A 26 -9.61 4.96 9.25
C ARG A 26 -8.24 5.62 9.41
N LEU A 27 -7.15 4.86 9.44
CA LEU A 27 -5.80 5.41 9.67
C LEU A 27 -5.39 6.39 8.57
N LEU A 28 -5.60 6.02 7.30
CA LEU A 28 -5.31 6.89 6.16
C LEU A 28 -6.28 8.08 6.09
N GLY A 29 -7.54 7.89 6.47
CA GLY A 29 -8.53 8.96 6.57
C GLY A 29 -8.18 10.02 7.62
N HIS A 30 -7.49 9.66 8.72
CA HIS A 30 -6.96 10.64 9.67
C HIS A 30 -5.84 11.52 9.07
N LEU A 31 -5.18 11.01 8.02
CA LEU A 31 -4.21 11.77 7.21
C LEU A 31 -4.88 12.50 6.04
N GLU A 32 -6.22 12.46 5.98
CA GLU A 32 -7.07 13.05 4.94
C GLU A 32 -6.79 12.48 3.54
N ILE A 33 -6.27 11.26 3.45
CA ILE A 33 -6.05 10.54 2.20
C ILE A 33 -7.38 9.98 1.71
N ASN A 34 -7.64 10.08 0.40
CA ASN A 34 -8.81 9.45 -0.21
C ASN A 34 -8.54 7.96 -0.42
N VAL A 35 -9.35 7.11 0.19
CA VAL A 35 -9.17 5.66 0.15
C VAL A 35 -10.34 4.98 -0.55
N THR A 36 -10.02 4.06 -1.47
CA THR A 36 -10.99 3.09 -1.99
C THR A 36 -10.60 1.71 -1.49
N CYS A 37 -11.50 1.01 -0.80
CA CYS A 37 -11.26 -0.34 -0.30
C CYS A 37 -11.98 -1.38 -1.18
N VAL A 38 -11.26 -2.43 -1.59
CA VAL A 38 -11.82 -3.57 -2.31
C VAL A 38 -11.35 -4.88 -1.68
N MET A 39 -12.21 -5.91 -1.74
CA MET A 39 -11.96 -7.20 -1.08
C MET A 39 -11.40 -8.28 -2.01
N SER A 40 -11.23 -7.99 -3.30
CA SER A 40 -10.73 -8.94 -4.30
C SER A 40 -9.79 -8.28 -5.31
N THR A 41 -8.91 -9.09 -5.89
CA THR A 41 -7.99 -8.68 -6.97
C THR A 41 -8.73 -8.30 -8.24
N ASP A 42 -9.81 -9.00 -8.59
CA ASP A 42 -10.64 -8.67 -9.77
C ASP A 42 -11.28 -7.29 -9.63
N ALA A 43 -11.86 -6.98 -8.46
CA ALA A 43 -12.41 -5.65 -8.20
C ALA A 43 -11.31 -4.60 -8.26
N ALA A 44 -10.13 -4.89 -7.71
CA ALA A 44 -8.98 -3.99 -7.79
C ALA A 44 -8.55 -3.71 -9.24
N LEU A 45 -8.49 -4.73 -10.09
CA LEU A 45 -8.15 -4.56 -11.51
C LEU A 45 -9.18 -3.71 -12.25
N VAL A 46 -10.48 -3.92 -11.98
CA VAL A 46 -11.54 -3.07 -12.55
C VAL A 46 -11.35 -1.62 -12.12
N MET A 47 -11.14 -1.36 -10.82
CA MET A 47 -10.92 0.00 -10.31
C MET A 47 -9.68 0.66 -10.93
N LEU A 48 -8.56 -0.08 -11.05
CA LEU A 48 -7.33 0.42 -11.67
C LEU A 48 -7.48 0.74 -13.17
N GLN A 49 -8.46 0.13 -13.86
CA GLN A 49 -8.76 0.42 -15.26
C GLN A 49 -9.68 1.64 -15.43
N THR A 50 -10.57 1.89 -14.48
CA THR A 50 -11.59 2.95 -14.58
C THR A 50 -11.18 4.25 -13.88
N GLU A 51 -10.35 4.17 -12.85
CA GLU A 51 -9.98 5.28 -11.99
C GLU A 51 -8.45 5.43 -11.89
N THR A 52 -7.99 6.62 -11.50
CA THR A 52 -6.56 6.89 -11.29
C THR A 52 -6.19 6.89 -9.82
N TYR A 53 -5.15 6.14 -9.47
CA TYR A 53 -4.63 6.03 -8.11
C TYR A 53 -3.17 6.45 -8.04
N SER A 54 -2.79 7.10 -6.94
CA SER A 54 -1.40 7.45 -6.62
C SER A 54 -0.60 6.21 -6.19
N ALA A 55 -1.27 5.28 -5.51
CA ALA A 55 -0.70 4.03 -5.06
C ALA A 55 -1.78 2.95 -4.83
N MET A 56 -1.35 1.70 -4.82
CA MET A 56 -2.12 0.56 -4.33
C MET A 56 -1.46 -0.02 -3.08
N ILE A 57 -2.24 -0.28 -2.04
CA ILE A 57 -1.83 -1.03 -0.85
C ILE A 57 -2.49 -2.41 -0.92
N SER A 58 -1.71 -3.49 -0.89
CA SER A 58 -2.23 -4.86 -0.96
C SER A 58 -1.66 -5.72 0.15
N ASP A 59 -2.50 -6.59 0.71
CA ASP A 59 -2.04 -7.65 1.59
C ASP A 59 -1.09 -8.58 0.82
N HIS A 60 0.10 -8.80 1.39
CA HIS A 60 1.13 -9.67 0.82
C HIS A 60 0.73 -11.14 0.84
N LYS A 61 0.01 -11.56 1.88
CA LYS A 61 -0.37 -12.95 2.18
C LYS A 61 -1.89 -13.11 2.13
N MET A 62 -2.51 -12.66 1.04
CA MET A 62 -3.90 -13.04 0.78
C MET A 62 -3.99 -14.57 0.65
N LYS A 63 -4.88 -15.19 1.43
CA LYS A 63 -5.01 -16.65 1.50
C LYS A 63 -5.56 -17.26 0.20
N ASP A 64 -6.31 -16.46 -0.56
CA ASP A 64 -7.02 -16.89 -1.77
C ASP A 64 -6.30 -16.51 -3.08
N PHE A 65 -5.30 -15.61 -3.01
CA PHE A 65 -4.49 -15.17 -4.16
C PHE A 65 -3.08 -14.79 -3.69
N ASN A 66 -2.06 -15.17 -4.44
CA ASN A 66 -0.68 -14.78 -4.12
C ASN A 66 -0.51 -13.26 -4.34
N GLY A 67 -0.46 -12.46 -3.27
CA GLY A 67 -0.29 -11.00 -3.34
C GLY A 67 0.96 -10.56 -4.14
N ARG A 68 1.97 -11.43 -4.23
CA ARG A 68 3.14 -11.23 -5.12
C ARG A 68 2.80 -11.40 -6.60
N GLU A 69 1.96 -12.35 -6.96
CA GLU A 69 1.50 -12.52 -8.34
C GLU A 69 0.59 -11.37 -8.74
N PHE A 70 -0.33 -10.96 -7.85
CA PHE A 70 -1.17 -9.80 -8.09
C PHE A 70 -0.36 -8.52 -8.29
N SER A 71 0.59 -8.23 -7.40
CA SER A 71 1.48 -7.07 -7.56
C SER A 71 2.35 -7.14 -8.81
N ARG A 72 2.78 -8.33 -9.24
CA ARG A 72 3.48 -8.53 -10.52
C ARG A 72 2.57 -8.22 -11.71
N THR A 73 1.31 -8.68 -11.70
CA THR A 73 0.31 -8.37 -12.73
C THR A 73 0.03 -6.87 -12.77
N VAL A 74 -0.18 -6.23 -11.61
CA VAL A 74 -0.37 -4.78 -11.51
C VAL A 74 0.85 -4.03 -12.03
N ARG A 75 2.07 -4.49 -11.73
CA ARG A 75 3.31 -3.88 -12.26
C ARG A 75 3.40 -3.97 -13.78
N GLN A 76 2.95 -5.07 -14.38
CA GLN A 76 2.97 -5.25 -15.84
C GLN A 76 1.93 -4.37 -16.54
N LEU A 77 0.72 -4.27 -15.97
CA LEU A 77 -0.38 -3.51 -16.56
C LEU A 77 -0.29 -2.00 -16.26
N PHE A 78 0.22 -1.65 -15.08
CA PHE A 78 0.30 -0.30 -14.55
C PHE A 78 1.73 -0.01 -14.04
N PRO A 79 2.74 0.04 -14.93
CA PRO A 79 4.14 0.13 -14.54
C PRO A 79 4.47 1.38 -13.73
N ALA A 80 3.69 2.45 -13.90
CA ALA A 80 3.85 3.72 -13.20
C ALA A 80 3.21 3.76 -11.80
N LEU A 81 2.32 2.82 -11.46
CA LEU A 81 1.60 2.81 -10.19
C LEU A 81 2.55 2.42 -9.05
N ASN A 82 2.54 3.17 -7.95
CA ASN A 82 3.27 2.74 -6.76
C ASN A 82 2.51 1.62 -6.06
N VAL A 83 3.22 0.57 -5.64
CA VAL A 83 2.63 -0.59 -4.96
C VAL A 83 3.22 -0.69 -3.57
N VAL A 84 2.37 -0.89 -2.57
CA VAL A 84 2.75 -1.10 -1.18
C VAL A 84 2.18 -2.44 -0.78
N LEU A 85 3.04 -3.35 -0.36
CA LEU A 85 2.66 -4.64 0.18
C LEU A 85 2.71 -4.54 1.70
N PHE A 86 1.78 -5.15 2.41
CA PHE A 86 1.82 -5.19 3.87
C PHE A 86 1.67 -6.62 4.40
N GLU A 87 2.34 -6.92 5.51
CA GLU A 87 2.23 -8.20 6.21
C GLU A 87 1.49 -8.00 7.55
N GLY A 88 0.20 -8.33 7.58
CA GLY A 88 -0.61 -8.27 8.80
C GLY A 88 -2.02 -8.77 8.55
N ASN A 89 -2.49 -9.72 9.36
CA ASN A 89 -3.78 -10.39 9.12
C ASN A 89 -4.87 -9.98 10.12
N THR A 90 -4.52 -9.17 11.12
CA THR A 90 -5.42 -8.69 12.17
C THR A 90 -5.37 -7.18 12.27
N SER A 91 -6.45 -6.59 12.78
CA SER A 91 -6.54 -5.15 13.07
C SER A 91 -5.39 -4.65 13.94
N SER A 92 -5.03 -5.38 15.00
CA SER A 92 -3.90 -5.02 15.88
C SER A 92 -2.56 -5.02 15.13
N GLN A 93 -2.27 -6.08 14.36
CA GLN A 93 -1.02 -6.15 13.59
C GLN A 93 -0.91 -5.02 12.58
N VAL A 94 -2.02 -4.67 11.93
CA VAL A 94 -2.08 -3.58 10.97
C VAL A 94 -1.95 -2.22 11.66
N MET A 95 -2.56 -2.01 12.82
CA MET A 95 -2.32 -0.79 13.61
C MET A 95 -0.85 -0.66 13.97
N ASP A 96 -0.24 -1.69 14.54
CA ASP A 96 1.18 -1.71 14.89
C ASP A 96 2.06 -1.47 13.66
N LEU A 97 1.69 -2.06 12.54
CA LEU A 97 2.40 -1.94 11.28
C LEU A 97 2.35 -0.51 10.73
N PHE A 98 1.22 0.18 10.81
CA PHE A 98 1.12 1.55 10.30
C PHE A 98 1.66 2.59 11.29
N LEU A 99 1.78 2.25 12.58
CA LEU A 99 2.31 3.14 13.62
C LEU A 99 3.81 2.98 13.89
N GLY A 100 4.38 1.79 13.68
CA GLY A 100 5.81 1.50 13.85
C GLY A 100 6.45 0.66 12.73
N PRO A 101 6.14 0.92 11.43
CA PRO A 101 6.62 0.06 10.35
C PRO A 101 8.13 0.12 10.20
N GLU A 102 8.71 -1.02 9.85
CA GLU A 102 9.85 -1.05 8.96
C GLU A 102 9.33 -1.08 7.53
N VAL A 103 9.69 -0.09 6.71
CA VAL A 103 9.40 -0.12 5.27
C VAL A 103 10.64 -0.59 4.54
N SER A 104 10.46 -1.42 3.52
CA SER A 104 11.52 -1.89 2.64
C SER A 104 11.11 -1.62 1.21
N GLU A 105 11.85 -0.78 0.48
CA GLU A 105 11.66 -0.65 -0.97
C GLU A 105 12.17 -1.93 -1.65
N ILE A 106 11.24 -2.69 -2.24
CA ILE A 106 11.54 -3.90 -3.01
C ILE A 106 11.74 -3.49 -4.47
N SER A 107 12.97 -3.14 -4.81
CA SER A 107 13.45 -3.20 -6.18
C SER A 107 13.97 -4.62 -6.44
N GLU A 108 13.73 -5.21 -7.63
CA GLU A 108 14.25 -6.54 -8.02
C GLU A 108 15.79 -6.66 -7.88
N VAL A 109 16.50 -5.56 -7.64
CA VAL A 109 17.96 -5.48 -7.60
C VAL A 109 18.53 -5.07 -6.23
N GLN A 110 17.79 -4.33 -5.39
CA GLN A 110 18.26 -3.88 -4.06
C GLN A 110 17.10 -3.68 -3.08
N ASN A 111 17.30 -4.13 -1.84
CA ASN A 111 16.35 -3.94 -0.74
C ASN A 111 16.83 -2.77 0.15
N GLN A 112 16.13 -1.64 0.13
CA GLN A 112 16.48 -0.46 0.93
C GLN A 112 15.43 -0.22 2.00
N ALA A 113 15.85 -0.19 3.28
CA ALA A 113 14.95 0.18 4.37
C ALA A 113 14.60 1.67 4.32
N CYS A 114 13.32 2.01 4.48
CA CYS A 114 12.80 3.38 4.57
C CYS A 114 11.69 3.46 5.64
N SER A 115 11.23 4.68 5.95
CA SER A 115 10.09 4.89 6.85
C SER A 115 8.77 5.04 6.09
N LEU A 116 7.62 4.95 6.78
CA LEU A 116 6.31 5.24 6.18
C LEU A 116 6.24 6.68 5.65
N GLY A 117 6.87 7.62 6.36
CA GLY A 117 7.01 9.00 5.92
C GLY A 117 7.78 9.10 4.60
N ASP A 118 8.89 8.38 4.46
CA ASP A 118 9.68 8.38 3.22
C ASP A 118 8.91 7.79 2.03
N MET A 119 8.14 6.72 2.27
CA MET A 119 7.25 6.13 1.27
C MET A 119 6.19 7.13 0.81
N LEU A 120 5.50 7.77 1.74
CA LEU A 120 4.49 8.79 1.42
C LEU A 120 5.13 9.98 0.69
N MET A 121 6.29 10.43 1.14
CA MET A 121 7.03 11.51 0.48
C MET A 121 7.49 11.13 -0.93
N SER A 122 7.89 9.88 -1.15
CA SER A 122 8.23 9.36 -2.48
C SER A 122 7.02 9.44 -3.42
N ILE A 123 5.85 8.99 -2.96
CA ILE A 123 4.60 9.08 -3.73
C ILE A 123 4.22 10.55 -3.98
N LEU A 124 4.33 11.42 -2.97
CA LEU A 124 4.03 12.86 -3.09
C LEU A 124 4.99 13.61 -4.02
N ARG A 125 6.26 13.19 -4.09
CA ARG A 125 7.22 13.71 -5.07
C ARG A 125 6.92 13.27 -6.50
N GLY A 126 5.91 12.43 -6.71
CA GLY A 126 5.54 11.90 -8.01
C GLY A 126 6.52 10.85 -8.51
N GLU A 127 7.30 10.23 -7.62
CA GLU A 127 8.09 9.04 -7.97
C GLU A 127 7.09 7.95 -8.38
N ARG A 128 7.41 7.20 -9.44
CA ARG A 128 6.49 6.24 -10.05
C ARG A 128 7.13 4.87 -10.13
N GLY A 129 6.30 3.85 -10.12
CA GLY A 129 6.71 2.48 -10.39
C GLY A 129 7.43 1.80 -9.23
N LYS A 130 7.37 2.35 -8.02
CA LYS A 130 8.05 1.77 -6.85
C LYS A 130 7.21 0.68 -6.20
N THR A 131 7.87 -0.30 -5.59
CA THR A 131 7.23 -1.32 -4.75
C THR A 131 7.81 -1.23 -3.35
N PHE A 132 6.96 -1.12 -2.35
CA PHE A 132 7.33 -1.07 -0.94
C PHE A 132 6.76 -2.28 -0.22
N LEU A 133 7.42 -2.73 0.84
CA LEU A 133 6.94 -3.74 1.77
C LEU A 133 6.93 -3.16 3.18
N LEU A 134 5.75 -3.12 3.77
CA LEU A 134 5.51 -2.82 5.18
C LEU A 134 5.55 -4.14 5.95
N ARG A 135 6.48 -4.24 6.90
CA ARG A 135 6.53 -5.34 7.86
C ARG A 135 6.74 -4.83 9.29
N GLN A 136 6.36 -5.62 10.28
CA GLN A 136 6.64 -5.28 11.67
C GLN A 136 8.15 -5.30 11.93
N THR A 137 8.61 -4.33 12.72
CA THR A 137 9.93 -4.33 13.35
C THR A 137 9.99 -5.54 14.28
N SER A 138 10.90 -6.49 14.01
CA SER A 138 11.17 -7.54 14.99
C SER A 138 11.89 -6.91 16.17
N THR A 139 11.16 -6.52 17.22
CA THR A 139 11.76 -6.31 18.54
C THR A 139 12.40 -7.62 18.96
N ARG A 140 13.73 -7.67 18.93
CA ARG A 140 14.51 -8.62 19.73
C ARG A 140 14.50 -8.17 21.18
#